data_AF-A0A1M5VLN2-F1
#
_entry.id   AF-A0A1M5VLN2-F1
#
_cell.length_a   1.000
_cell.length_b   1.000
_cell.length_c   1.000
_cell.angle_alpha   90.00
_cell.angle_beta   90.00
_cell.angle_gamma   90.00
#
_symmetry.space_group_name_H-M   'P 1'
#
loop_
_entity.id
_entity.type
_entity.pdbx_description
1 polymer ?
#
loop_
_entity_poly.entity_id
_entity_poly.type
_entity_poly.pdbx_seq_one_letter_code
_entity_poly.pdbx_strand_id
1 'polypeptide(L)'
;MPNYTKNYNLEKPLPNENYNVEVFNNNADIIDAELKKLNDRNDRKVDKEEGKGLSTNDYTDEDKTKLTGIEPGANKYIHPPTHPATMIVEDSTHRFVTDKEKNAWNAKETPAGAQAKANAAEQNAKKYAESIKPTKLSQLINDVGYITTQRAVSDSVTSTSSTTAASSKAVKIAYDKAVVALNTANSKLGKTEKAADSDKLDGWHRDQIRDWNNILNKPSAFNPIGHKHSGSDITSTVSNADKVDGKHASELGFKFNAGRTAFNETISGNNRVVKQIYIGSGYKAGRIILLSGSNSKGACGFSAASITFTTNKLDAIAYGTMGISKCWGIMTKKYETDFLLGKEENYNIELDMSYWALYDNSLGVRNVWIEGNYINIEILNDMSSGGTLNVGIKWEVWG
;
A
#
# COMPACT_ATOMS: atom_id res chain seq x y z
N MET A 1 -67.20 -32.67 144.13
CA MET A 1 -67.19 -32.33 142.69
C MET A 1 -66.01 -33.04 142.06
N PRO A 2 -66.16 -33.66 140.88
CA PRO A 2 -65.05 -34.32 140.20
C PRO A 2 -63.89 -33.35 139.99
N ASN A 3 -62.66 -33.83 140.19
CA ASN A 3 -61.43 -33.05 139.98
C ASN A 3 -60.79 -33.53 138.69
N TYR A 4 -60.40 -32.63 137.78
CA TYR A 4 -59.89 -33.01 136.44
C TYR A 4 -58.43 -32.62 136.24
N THR A 5 -57.74 -33.31 135.33
CA THR A 5 -56.40 -32.91 134.86
C THR A 5 -56.47 -31.70 133.94
N LYS A 6 -55.42 -30.87 133.92
CA LYS A 6 -55.42 -29.58 133.21
C LYS A 6 -55.42 -29.68 131.68
N ASN A 7 -54.71 -30.65 131.12
CA ASN A 7 -54.40 -30.69 129.68
C ASN A 7 -55.47 -31.44 128.87
N TYR A 8 -55.87 -32.60 129.37
CA TYR A 8 -56.75 -33.53 128.66
C TYR A 8 -58.06 -33.77 129.41
N ASN A 9 -58.34 -32.99 130.46
CA ASN A 9 -59.57 -33.06 131.25
C ASN A 9 -59.93 -34.48 131.75
N LEU A 10 -58.90 -35.28 132.07
CA LEU A 10 -59.07 -36.62 132.64
C LEU A 10 -59.59 -36.53 134.07
N GLU A 11 -60.59 -37.32 134.41
CA GLU A 11 -61.19 -37.35 135.75
C GLU A 11 -60.24 -38.01 136.75
N LYS A 12 -60.02 -37.35 137.89
CA LYS A 12 -59.13 -37.81 138.96
C LYS A 12 -59.98 -38.48 140.05
N PRO A 13 -59.50 -39.57 140.67
CA PRO A 13 -60.20 -40.21 141.76
C PRO A 13 -60.35 -39.26 142.96
N LEU A 14 -61.50 -39.31 143.65
CA LEU A 14 -61.67 -38.61 144.92
C LEU A 14 -60.90 -39.32 146.05
N PRO A 15 -60.52 -38.60 147.14
CA PRO A 15 -59.73 -39.18 148.23
C PRO A 15 -60.36 -40.42 148.93
N ASN A 16 -61.64 -40.66 148.72
CA ASN A 16 -62.44 -41.71 149.34
C ASN A 16 -63.17 -42.61 148.32
N GLU A 17 -62.80 -42.56 147.04
CA GLU A 17 -63.35 -43.45 146.00
C GLU A 17 -62.49 -44.69 145.82
N ASN A 18 -63.13 -45.86 145.83
CA ASN A 18 -62.51 -47.10 145.37
C ASN A 18 -62.40 -47.08 143.83
N TYR A 19 -61.48 -47.87 143.27
CA TYR A 19 -61.26 -47.95 141.82
C TYR A 19 -62.58 -48.07 141.02
N ASN A 20 -62.82 -47.10 140.13
CA ASN A 20 -63.96 -47.09 139.21
C ASN A 20 -63.46 -47.39 137.78
N VAL A 21 -63.86 -48.56 137.27
CA VAL A 21 -63.50 -49.03 135.93
C VAL A 21 -64.06 -48.14 134.81
N GLU A 22 -65.21 -47.51 135.03
CA GLU A 22 -65.84 -46.62 134.03
C GLU A 22 -65.04 -45.33 133.85
N VAL A 23 -64.59 -44.72 134.96
CA VAL A 23 -63.70 -43.55 134.93
C VAL A 23 -62.37 -43.89 134.25
N PHE A 24 -61.83 -45.08 134.52
CA PHE A 24 -60.60 -45.54 133.87
C PHE A 24 -60.78 -45.67 132.35
N ASN A 25 -61.85 -46.34 131.90
CA ASN A 25 -62.14 -46.52 130.48
C ASN A 25 -62.37 -45.18 129.77
N ASN A 26 -63.16 -44.28 130.38
CA ASN A 26 -63.40 -42.95 129.82
C ASN A 26 -62.10 -42.15 129.67
N ASN A 27 -61.22 -42.20 130.67
CA ASN A 27 -59.90 -41.55 130.58
C ASN A 27 -59.01 -42.19 129.52
N ALA A 28 -59.05 -43.52 129.36
CA ALA A 28 -58.28 -44.24 128.36
C ALA A 28 -58.71 -43.85 126.93
N ASP A 29 -60.03 -43.75 126.68
CA ASP A 29 -60.57 -43.31 125.38
C ASP A 29 -60.14 -41.89 125.02
N ILE A 30 -60.12 -40.98 126.01
CA ILE A 30 -59.62 -39.61 125.79
C ILE A 30 -58.14 -39.62 125.42
N ILE A 31 -57.33 -40.41 126.14
CA ILE A 31 -55.89 -40.51 125.88
C ILE A 31 -55.62 -41.09 124.49
N ASP A 32 -56.33 -42.14 124.08
CA ASP A 32 -56.20 -42.75 122.75
C ASP A 32 -56.54 -41.74 121.65
N ALA A 33 -57.65 -41.00 121.79
CA ALA A 33 -58.06 -39.98 120.84
C ALA A 33 -57.02 -38.85 120.72
N GLU A 34 -56.46 -38.38 121.83
CA GLU A 34 -55.43 -37.33 121.84
C GLU A 34 -54.08 -37.80 121.30
N LEU A 35 -53.70 -39.05 121.58
CA LEU A 35 -52.51 -39.68 121.01
C LEU A 35 -52.64 -39.82 119.49
N LYS A 36 -53.81 -40.24 119.00
CA LYS A 36 -54.09 -40.29 117.57
C LYS A 36 -54.01 -38.90 116.91
N LYS A 37 -54.59 -37.86 117.52
CA LYS A 37 -54.46 -36.48 117.03
C LYS A 37 -53.00 -36.00 116.99
N LEU A 38 -52.16 -36.46 117.92
CA LEU A 38 -50.73 -36.12 117.90
C LEU A 38 -50.01 -36.79 116.72
N ASN A 39 -50.26 -38.08 116.49
CA ASN A 39 -49.68 -38.83 115.38
C ASN A 39 -50.14 -38.27 114.03
N ASP A 40 -51.44 -38.04 113.85
CA ASP A 40 -51.99 -37.47 112.60
C ASP A 40 -51.43 -36.07 112.31
N ARG A 41 -51.05 -35.30 113.35
CA ARG A 41 -50.34 -34.01 113.19
C ARG A 41 -48.88 -34.18 112.78
N ASN A 42 -48.23 -35.26 113.20
CA ASN A 42 -46.83 -35.52 112.87
C ASN A 42 -46.68 -35.94 111.40
N ASP A 43 -47.63 -36.72 110.87
CA ASP A 43 -47.66 -37.12 109.45
C ASP A 43 -47.84 -35.93 108.49
N ARG A 44 -48.34 -34.81 109.01
CA ARG A 44 -48.50 -33.55 108.26
C ARG A 44 -47.28 -32.64 108.34
N LYS A 45 -46.26 -32.99 109.14
CA LYS A 45 -45.02 -32.23 109.23
C LYS A 45 -44.06 -32.69 108.16
N VAL A 46 -43.31 -31.73 107.63
CA VAL A 46 -42.16 -31.99 106.75
C VAL A 46 -40.91 -31.92 107.60
N ASP A 47 -39.95 -32.83 107.37
CA ASP A 47 -38.66 -32.83 108.05
C ASP A 47 -37.85 -31.57 107.72
N LYS A 48 -37.09 -31.08 108.70
CA LYS A 48 -36.20 -29.92 108.50
C LYS A 48 -34.85 -30.38 107.96
N GLU A 49 -34.47 -29.88 106.79
CA GLU A 49 -33.11 -29.99 106.26
C GLU A 49 -32.27 -28.75 106.63
N GLU A 50 -30.97 -28.94 106.88
CA GLU A 50 -30.04 -27.85 107.24
C GLU A 50 -29.98 -26.78 106.13
N GLY A 51 -30.09 -25.50 106.50
CA GLY A 51 -30.05 -24.37 105.56
C GLY A 51 -31.36 -24.09 104.80
N LYS A 52 -32.43 -24.87 105.00
CA LYS A 52 -33.74 -24.64 104.36
C LYS A 52 -34.80 -24.11 105.33
N GLY A 53 -35.66 -23.22 104.84
CA GLY A 53 -36.86 -22.79 105.55
C GLY A 53 -37.94 -23.88 105.52
N LEU A 54 -38.71 -24.01 106.59
CA LEU A 54 -39.88 -24.91 106.68
C LEU A 54 -41.08 -24.26 105.95
N SER A 55 -41.05 -24.18 104.62
CA SER A 55 -42.25 -23.87 103.82
C SER A 55 -42.74 -25.12 103.09
N THR A 56 -44.05 -25.21 102.89
CA THR A 56 -44.66 -26.06 101.87
C THR A 56 -43.91 -25.79 100.56
N ASN A 57 -43.29 -26.78 99.93
CA ASN A 57 -42.47 -26.58 98.72
C ASN A 57 -43.09 -25.51 97.78
N ASP A 58 -42.47 -24.34 97.67
CA ASP A 58 -42.96 -23.23 96.82
C ASP A 58 -42.73 -23.49 95.32
N TYR A 59 -42.30 -24.70 94.95
CA TYR A 59 -42.04 -25.17 93.59
C TYR A 59 -42.47 -26.63 93.43
N THR A 60 -43.03 -26.95 92.26
CA THR A 60 -43.30 -28.33 91.87
C THR A 60 -42.01 -29.07 91.52
N ASP A 61 -42.03 -30.41 91.54
CA ASP A 61 -40.89 -31.22 91.07
C ASP A 61 -40.60 -30.98 89.58
N GLU A 62 -41.62 -30.63 88.79
CA GLU A 62 -41.43 -30.21 87.40
C GLU A 62 -40.66 -28.89 87.29
N ASP A 63 -40.99 -27.89 88.11
CA ASP A 63 -40.30 -26.59 88.08
C ASP A 63 -38.86 -26.73 88.55
N LYS A 64 -38.61 -27.54 89.57
CA LYS A 64 -37.25 -27.85 90.02
C LYS A 64 -36.43 -28.51 88.91
N THR A 65 -37.00 -29.49 88.20
CA THR A 65 -36.35 -30.19 87.09
C THR A 65 -36.01 -29.21 85.95
N LYS A 66 -36.95 -28.34 85.59
CA LYS A 66 -36.73 -27.29 84.57
C LYS A 66 -35.60 -26.35 84.97
N LEU A 67 -35.56 -25.90 86.22
CA LEU A 67 -34.53 -24.98 86.71
C LEU A 67 -33.14 -25.64 86.78
N THR A 68 -33.06 -26.93 87.16
CA THR A 68 -31.78 -27.65 87.19
C THR A 68 -31.19 -27.91 85.80
N GLY A 69 -32.00 -27.88 84.75
CA GLY A 69 -31.56 -28.03 83.35
C GLY A 69 -31.02 -26.75 82.71
N ILE A 70 -31.07 -25.61 83.40
CA ILE A 70 -30.58 -24.33 82.88
C ILE A 70 -29.08 -24.21 83.21
N GLU A 71 -28.23 -24.14 82.19
CA GLU A 71 -26.78 -23.97 82.38
C GLU A 71 -26.42 -22.64 83.08
N PRO A 72 -25.32 -22.60 83.86
CA PRO A 72 -24.83 -21.35 84.45
C PRO A 72 -24.60 -20.27 83.37
N GLY A 73 -25.38 -19.19 83.43
CA GLY A 73 -25.29 -18.09 82.46
C GLY A 73 -26.21 -18.20 81.24
N ALA A 74 -27.14 -19.16 81.22
CA ALA A 74 -28.27 -19.12 80.28
C ALA A 74 -28.95 -17.73 80.35
N ASN A 75 -29.17 -17.11 79.19
CA ASN A 75 -29.61 -15.73 78.98
C ASN A 75 -28.57 -14.61 79.20
N LYS A 76 -27.28 -14.91 79.36
CA LYS A 76 -26.21 -13.88 79.35
C LYS A 76 -25.95 -13.37 77.92
N TYR A 77 -26.89 -12.61 77.36
CA TYR A 77 -26.68 -11.89 76.10
C TYR A 77 -25.74 -10.70 76.35
N ILE A 78 -24.49 -10.82 75.94
CA ILE A 78 -23.53 -9.70 75.92
C ILE A 78 -23.64 -9.05 74.54
N HIS A 79 -24.24 -7.86 74.49
CA HIS A 79 -24.31 -7.09 73.26
C HIS A 79 -22.90 -6.70 72.79
N PRO A 80 -22.55 -6.89 71.50
CA PRO A 80 -21.23 -6.52 71.02
C PRO A 80 -21.03 -4.99 71.04
N PRO A 81 -19.78 -4.49 71.17
CA PRO A 81 -19.50 -3.05 71.09
C PRO A 81 -19.82 -2.43 69.73
N THR A 82 -19.79 -3.24 68.66
CA THR A 82 -20.08 -2.83 67.28
C THR A 82 -20.84 -3.92 66.53
N HIS A 83 -21.62 -3.49 65.54
CA HIS A 83 -22.23 -4.38 64.54
C HIS A 83 -21.66 -4.05 63.17
N PRO A 84 -21.31 -5.04 62.32
CA PRO A 84 -21.00 -4.76 60.93
C PRO A 84 -22.27 -4.29 60.20
N ALA A 85 -22.13 -3.34 59.28
CA ALA A 85 -23.25 -2.81 58.50
C ALA A 85 -24.05 -3.90 57.75
N THR A 86 -23.40 -5.02 57.42
CA THR A 86 -24.00 -6.19 56.77
C THR A 86 -25.06 -6.91 57.61
N MET A 87 -25.14 -6.66 58.93
CA MET A 87 -26.18 -7.19 59.80
C MET A 87 -27.51 -6.44 59.66
N ILE A 88 -27.50 -5.24 59.06
CA ILE A 88 -28.71 -4.44 58.84
C ILE A 88 -29.32 -4.82 57.50
N VAL A 89 -30.53 -5.37 57.54
CA VAL A 89 -31.36 -5.52 56.34
C VAL A 89 -31.92 -4.15 55.99
N GLU A 90 -31.49 -3.57 54.87
CA GLU A 90 -31.93 -2.23 54.47
C GLU A 90 -33.40 -2.22 54.04
N ASP A 91 -34.15 -1.22 54.52
CA ASP A 91 -35.51 -0.88 54.09
C ASP A 91 -35.62 0.62 53.82
N SER A 92 -36.80 1.14 53.41
CA SER A 92 -36.98 2.56 53.11
C SER A 92 -36.66 3.53 54.26
N THR A 93 -36.62 3.04 55.50
CA THR A 93 -36.36 3.79 56.74
C THR A 93 -35.01 3.47 57.39
N HIS A 94 -34.35 2.37 57.02
CA HIS A 94 -33.08 1.90 57.56
C HIS A 94 -32.04 1.71 56.45
N ARG A 95 -31.65 2.79 55.79
CA ARG A 95 -30.50 2.82 54.87
C ARG A 95 -29.50 3.86 55.33
N PHE A 96 -28.22 3.65 55.04
CA PHE A 96 -27.18 4.64 55.31
C PHE A 96 -27.30 5.89 54.43
N VAL A 97 -28.01 5.78 53.30
CA VAL A 97 -28.31 6.87 52.36
C VAL A 97 -29.72 6.70 51.82
N THR A 98 -30.49 7.78 51.77
CA THR A 98 -31.86 7.77 51.25
C THR A 98 -31.88 7.85 49.73
N ASP A 99 -32.95 7.36 49.11
CA ASP A 99 -33.13 7.50 47.65
C ASP A 99 -33.28 8.98 47.25
N LYS A 100 -33.79 9.83 48.16
CA LYS A 100 -33.86 11.28 47.97
C LYS A 100 -32.48 11.91 47.83
N GLU A 101 -31.53 11.53 48.69
CA GLU A 101 -30.14 12.01 48.63
C GLU A 101 -29.44 11.51 47.36
N LYS A 102 -29.61 10.23 47.01
CA LYS A 102 -29.08 9.66 45.76
C LYS A 102 -29.59 10.40 44.53
N ASN A 103 -30.89 10.67 44.48
CA ASN A 103 -31.51 11.42 43.39
C ASN A 103 -30.98 12.84 43.32
N ALA A 104 -30.82 13.51 44.47
CA ALA A 104 -30.25 14.85 44.52
C ALA A 104 -28.79 14.90 44.03
N TRP A 105 -27.96 13.91 44.39
CA TRP A 105 -26.57 13.82 43.91
C TRP A 105 -26.49 13.52 42.41
N ASN A 106 -27.28 12.56 41.93
CA ASN A 106 -27.32 12.17 40.52
C ASN A 106 -27.91 13.30 39.63
N ALA A 107 -28.70 14.20 40.21
CA ALA A 107 -29.24 15.36 39.49
C ALA A 107 -28.28 16.55 39.39
N LYS A 108 -27.17 16.60 40.16
CA LYS A 108 -26.24 17.75 40.15
C LYS A 108 -25.52 17.94 38.81
N GLU A 109 -25.27 16.85 38.08
CA GLU A 109 -24.78 16.89 36.71
C GLU A 109 -25.25 15.64 35.99
N THR A 110 -25.72 15.80 34.76
CA THR A 110 -26.12 14.68 33.91
C THR A 110 -25.19 14.61 32.70
N PRO A 111 -25.06 13.46 32.02
CA PRO A 111 -24.31 13.40 30.77
C PRO A 111 -24.80 14.44 29.74
N ALA A 112 -26.11 14.70 29.70
CA ALA A 112 -26.70 15.74 28.86
C ALA A 112 -26.31 17.17 29.30
N GLY A 113 -26.32 17.45 30.61
CA GLY A 113 -25.90 18.74 31.16
C GLY A 113 -24.41 19.03 30.91
N ALA A 114 -23.55 18.03 31.07
CA ALA A 114 -22.13 18.12 30.75
C ALA A 114 -21.91 18.38 29.25
N GLN A 115 -22.64 17.68 28.37
CA GLN A 115 -22.57 17.89 26.93
C GLN A 115 -23.05 19.30 26.52
N ALA A 116 -24.09 19.82 27.16
CA ALA A 116 -24.56 21.17 26.90
C ALA A 116 -23.49 22.23 27.25
N LYS A 117 -22.79 22.06 28.38
CA LYS A 117 -21.66 22.93 28.78
C LYS A 117 -20.49 22.82 27.79
N ALA A 118 -20.16 21.62 27.34
CA ALA A 118 -19.11 21.40 26.33
C ALA A 118 -19.46 22.09 25.00
N ASN A 119 -20.69 21.93 24.52
CA ASN A 119 -21.18 22.58 23.30
C ASN A 119 -21.15 24.11 23.42
N ALA A 120 -21.51 24.65 24.59
CA ALA A 120 -21.44 26.09 24.85
C ALA A 120 -19.99 26.60 24.83
N ALA A 121 -19.06 25.87 25.44
CA ALA A 121 -17.63 26.20 25.41
C ALA A 121 -17.07 26.15 23.98
N GLU A 122 -17.43 25.13 23.19
CA GLU A 122 -17.04 25.01 21.79
C GLU A 122 -17.56 26.18 20.95
N GLN A 123 -18.83 26.54 21.12
CA GLN A 123 -19.41 27.69 20.41
C GLN A 123 -18.72 29.00 20.80
N ASN A 124 -18.41 29.20 22.08
CA ASN A 124 -17.68 30.39 22.53
C ASN A 124 -16.27 30.45 21.94
N ALA A 125 -15.57 29.32 21.87
CA ALA A 125 -14.26 29.23 21.23
C ALA A 125 -14.33 29.55 19.73
N LYS A 126 -15.33 29.01 19.01
CA LYS A 126 -15.56 29.32 17.58
C LYS A 126 -15.83 30.81 17.37
N LYS A 127 -16.72 31.41 18.15
CA LYS A 127 -17.04 32.85 18.08
C LYS A 127 -15.80 33.71 18.31
N TYR A 128 -14.96 33.35 19.28
CA TYR A 128 -13.72 34.07 19.52
C TYR A 128 -12.75 33.97 18.33
N ALA A 129 -12.54 32.76 17.80
CA ALA A 129 -11.68 32.54 16.63
C ALA A 129 -12.16 33.33 15.40
N GLU A 130 -13.47 33.40 15.18
CA GLU A 130 -14.07 34.20 14.11
C GLU A 130 -13.85 35.70 14.33
N SER A 131 -13.95 36.18 15.58
CA SER A 131 -13.79 37.60 15.91
C SER A 131 -12.37 38.13 15.65
N ILE A 132 -11.36 37.26 15.73
CA ILE A 132 -9.95 37.62 15.51
C ILE A 132 -9.49 37.34 14.08
N LYS A 133 -10.35 36.75 13.23
CA LYS A 133 -10.02 36.47 11.83
C LYS A 133 -9.83 37.79 11.06
N PRO A 134 -8.66 38.03 10.42
CA PRO A 134 -8.48 39.19 9.56
C PRO A 134 -9.54 39.20 8.45
N THR A 135 -10.29 40.29 8.34
CA THR A 135 -11.34 40.47 7.31
C THR A 135 -10.87 41.34 6.15
N LYS A 136 -9.74 42.04 6.32
CA LYS A 136 -9.12 42.87 5.29
C LYS A 136 -7.68 42.43 5.07
N LEU A 137 -7.25 42.52 3.81
CA LEU A 137 -5.87 42.22 3.41
C LEU A 137 -4.84 43.05 4.20
N SER A 138 -5.18 44.30 4.54
CA SER A 138 -4.35 45.22 5.32
C SER A 138 -4.15 44.81 6.78
N GLN A 139 -4.91 43.83 7.30
CA GLN A 139 -4.79 43.31 8.67
C GLN A 139 -3.84 42.11 8.76
N LEU A 140 -3.41 41.56 7.62
CA LEU A 140 -2.35 40.55 7.52
C LEU A 140 -0.98 41.25 7.62
N ILE A 141 -0.67 41.80 8.80
CA ILE A 141 0.52 42.63 9.02
C ILE A 141 1.81 41.78 9.13
N ASN A 142 1.69 40.47 9.39
CA ASN A 142 2.84 39.62 9.74
C ASN A 142 3.45 38.85 8.56
N ASP A 143 2.80 38.81 7.41
CA ASP A 143 3.31 38.16 6.20
C ASP A 143 3.50 39.18 5.08
N VAL A 144 4.27 40.22 5.36
CA VAL A 144 4.79 41.20 4.38
C VAL A 144 5.55 40.51 3.22
N GLY A 145 5.85 39.21 3.34
CA GLY A 145 6.44 38.38 2.28
C GLY A 145 5.46 37.68 1.32
N TYR A 146 4.19 37.41 1.70
CA TYR A 146 3.30 36.59 0.86
C TYR A 146 2.50 37.38 -0.18
N ILE A 147 2.28 38.67 0.03
CA ILE A 147 1.46 39.52 -0.85
C ILE A 147 2.13 40.82 -1.27
N THR A 148 3.10 41.33 -0.50
CA THR A 148 3.78 42.61 -0.79
C THR A 148 5.21 42.49 -1.26
N THR A 149 5.75 41.28 -1.48
CA THR A 149 6.95 41.17 -2.32
C THR A 149 6.52 41.45 -3.75
N GLN A 150 6.45 42.73 -4.10
CA GLN A 150 6.40 43.20 -5.47
C GLN A 150 7.55 42.48 -6.17
N ARG A 151 7.23 41.41 -6.93
CA ARG A 151 8.20 40.66 -7.72
C ARG A 151 9.06 41.70 -8.41
N ALA A 152 10.38 41.62 -8.28
CA ALA A 152 11.25 42.60 -8.93
C ALA A 152 10.83 42.72 -10.40
N VAL A 153 10.30 43.90 -10.76
CA VAL A 153 9.90 44.23 -12.12
C VAL A 153 10.93 45.20 -12.66
N SER A 154 11.46 44.93 -13.86
CA SER A 154 12.52 45.73 -14.45
C SER A 154 12.03 46.55 -15.64
N ASP A 155 12.44 47.81 -15.70
CA ASP A 155 12.29 48.67 -16.88
C ASP A 155 13.35 48.40 -17.98
N SER A 156 14.28 47.46 -17.74
CA SER A 156 15.35 47.15 -18.69
C SER A 156 14.85 46.32 -19.89
N VAL A 157 15.20 46.76 -21.10
CA VAL A 157 14.94 46.03 -22.36
C VAL A 157 16.11 45.17 -22.83
N THR A 158 17.16 45.05 -22.00
CA THR A 158 18.36 44.24 -22.29
C THR A 158 18.69 43.24 -21.17
N SER A 159 17.81 43.12 -20.17
CA SER A 159 17.99 42.17 -19.07
C SER A 159 18.02 40.74 -19.58
N THR A 160 18.96 39.94 -19.08
CA THR A 160 19.04 38.49 -19.31
C THR A 160 18.47 37.69 -18.13
N SER A 161 17.88 38.34 -17.13
CA SER A 161 17.31 37.69 -15.96
C SER A 161 16.14 36.76 -16.35
N SER A 162 16.18 35.51 -15.87
CA SER A 162 15.11 34.53 -16.04
C SER A 162 14.06 34.58 -14.93
N THR A 163 14.28 35.39 -13.89
CA THR A 163 13.45 35.43 -12.68
C THR A 163 12.82 36.80 -12.40
N THR A 164 13.32 37.86 -13.05
CA THR A 164 12.81 39.23 -12.94
C THR A 164 11.86 39.52 -14.10
N ALA A 165 10.61 39.90 -13.81
CA ALA A 165 9.64 40.21 -14.85
C ALA A 165 9.95 41.56 -15.52
N ALA A 166 9.70 41.69 -16.82
CA ALA A 166 9.77 42.99 -17.50
C ALA A 166 8.53 43.84 -17.16
N SER A 167 8.71 45.15 -17.00
CA SER A 167 7.59 46.07 -16.85
C SER A 167 6.85 46.26 -18.18
N SER A 168 5.59 46.67 -18.11
CA SER A 168 4.82 47.07 -19.31
C SER A 168 5.52 48.19 -20.10
N LYS A 169 6.26 49.06 -19.41
CA LYS A 169 7.09 50.11 -20.00
C LYS A 169 8.28 49.53 -20.77
N ALA A 170 9.01 48.56 -20.22
CA ALA A 170 10.09 47.88 -20.93
C ALA A 170 9.57 47.17 -22.19
N VAL A 171 8.46 46.44 -22.08
CA VAL A 171 7.84 45.75 -23.22
C VAL A 171 7.43 46.75 -24.31
N LYS A 172 6.84 47.90 -23.94
CA LYS A 172 6.50 48.96 -24.89
C LYS A 172 7.75 49.52 -25.60
N ILE A 173 8.82 49.81 -24.87
CA ILE A 173 10.08 50.32 -25.45
C ILE A 173 10.69 49.30 -26.42
N ALA A 174 10.68 48.01 -26.08
CA ALA A 174 11.17 46.96 -26.97
C ALA A 174 10.33 46.85 -28.25
N TYR A 175 9.00 46.93 -28.12
CA TYR A 175 8.09 46.97 -29.26
C TYR A 175 8.36 48.16 -30.18
N ASP A 176 8.47 49.37 -29.62
CA ASP A 176 8.74 50.58 -30.41
C ASP A 176 10.07 50.49 -31.16
N LYS A 177 11.13 49.96 -30.53
CA LYS A 177 12.42 49.69 -31.18
C LYS A 177 12.28 48.67 -32.32
N ALA A 178 11.51 47.61 -32.14
CA ALA A 178 11.27 46.61 -33.18
C ALA A 178 10.52 47.20 -34.38
N VAL A 179 9.52 48.04 -34.14
CA VAL A 179 8.78 48.77 -35.20
C VAL A 179 9.72 49.68 -35.99
N VAL A 180 10.58 50.45 -35.33
CA VAL A 180 11.57 51.32 -35.99
C VAL A 180 12.55 50.50 -36.85
N ALA A 181 13.03 49.37 -36.32
CA ALA A 181 13.93 48.48 -37.06
C ALA A 181 13.26 47.88 -38.30
N LEU A 182 12.01 47.41 -38.17
CA LEU A 182 11.23 46.88 -39.28
C LEU A 182 10.98 47.96 -40.35
N ASN A 183 10.58 49.16 -39.95
CA ASN A 183 10.36 50.27 -40.87
C ASN A 183 11.65 50.67 -41.60
N THR A 184 12.78 50.67 -40.88
CA THR A 184 14.11 50.95 -41.46
C THR A 184 14.54 49.86 -42.45
N ALA A 185 14.25 48.58 -42.16
CA ALA A 185 14.52 47.49 -43.10
C ALA A 185 13.63 47.60 -44.34
N ASN A 186 12.35 47.91 -44.15
CA ASN A 186 11.39 48.12 -45.24
C ASN A 186 11.71 49.34 -46.10
N SER A 187 12.39 50.36 -45.55
CA SER A 187 12.78 51.56 -46.29
C SER A 187 14.13 51.44 -47.01
N LYS A 188 14.88 50.35 -46.80
CA LYS A 188 16.20 50.14 -47.43
C LYS A 188 16.11 49.59 -48.86
N LEU A 189 14.95 49.11 -49.30
CA LEU A 189 14.72 48.64 -50.67
C LEU A 189 13.24 48.73 -51.02
N GLY A 190 12.84 49.70 -51.84
CA GLY A 190 11.49 49.73 -52.41
C GLY A 190 11.21 48.47 -53.23
N LYS A 191 9.93 48.07 -53.37
CA LYS A 191 9.53 46.85 -54.13
C LYS A 191 10.04 46.80 -55.58
N THR A 192 10.51 47.93 -56.11
CA THR A 192 11.02 48.12 -57.47
C THR A 192 12.44 48.69 -57.49
N GLU A 193 13.06 48.91 -56.33
CA GLU A 193 14.43 49.45 -56.24
C GLU A 193 15.44 48.31 -56.22
N LYS A 194 16.60 48.52 -56.84
CA LYS A 194 17.72 47.58 -56.80
C LYS A 194 18.75 48.03 -55.76
N ALA A 195 19.38 47.09 -55.07
CA ALA A 195 20.48 47.38 -54.15
C ALA A 195 21.67 48.00 -54.92
N ALA A 196 22.50 48.82 -54.24
CA ALA A 196 23.61 49.56 -54.86
C ALA A 196 24.68 48.66 -55.54
N ASP A 197 24.68 47.37 -55.24
CA ASP A 197 25.55 46.34 -55.79
C ASP A 197 24.83 45.40 -56.78
N SER A 198 23.56 45.66 -57.11
CA SER A 198 22.80 44.87 -58.09
C SER A 198 23.44 44.85 -59.48
N ASP A 199 24.11 45.93 -59.88
CA ASP A 199 24.89 46.05 -61.13
C ASP A 199 26.11 45.10 -61.17
N LYS A 200 26.46 44.46 -60.05
CA LYS A 200 27.54 43.46 -59.96
C LYS A 200 27.02 42.03 -60.10
N LEU A 201 25.70 41.83 -60.10
CA LEU A 201 25.04 40.53 -60.12
C LEU A 201 24.14 40.31 -61.35
N ASP A 202 23.85 41.32 -62.17
CA ASP A 202 23.39 41.15 -63.55
C ASP A 202 24.57 41.08 -64.52
N GLY A 203 25.29 39.95 -64.44
CA GLY A 203 26.33 39.61 -65.41
C GLY A 203 25.86 39.88 -66.85
N TRP A 204 26.63 40.73 -67.53
CA TRP A 204 26.45 41.11 -68.94
C TRP A 204 25.23 41.98 -69.26
N HIS A 205 25.34 43.29 -69.01
CA HIS A 205 24.73 44.26 -69.92
C HIS A 205 25.34 44.09 -71.32
N ARG A 206 24.55 43.44 -72.16
CA ARG A 206 24.91 42.86 -73.47
C ARG A 206 25.03 43.89 -74.61
N ASP A 207 25.14 45.19 -74.32
CA ASP A 207 24.85 46.21 -75.33
C ASP A 207 25.93 47.27 -75.59
N GLN A 208 27.10 47.30 -74.90
CA GLN A 208 28.13 48.32 -75.24
C GLN A 208 29.62 47.93 -75.23
N ILE A 209 30.03 46.66 -75.23
CA ILE A 209 31.42 46.29 -75.60
C ILE A 209 31.37 44.88 -76.25
N ARG A 210 31.55 44.70 -77.57
CA ARG A 210 32.75 45.00 -78.36
C ARG A 210 32.40 45.45 -79.78
N ASP A 211 32.33 46.76 -80.03
CA ASP A 211 32.55 47.27 -81.38
C ASP A 211 34.02 47.04 -81.74
N TRP A 212 34.27 46.35 -82.86
CA TRP A 212 35.59 46.09 -83.42
C TRP A 212 36.42 47.37 -83.63
N ASN A 213 35.78 48.53 -83.74
CA ASN A 213 36.42 49.83 -83.94
C ASN A 213 37.14 50.38 -82.70
N ASN A 214 36.82 49.89 -81.49
CA ASN A 214 37.34 50.43 -80.23
C ASN A 214 38.51 49.62 -79.63
N ILE A 215 39.10 48.71 -80.40
CA ILE A 215 40.29 47.94 -80.00
C ILE A 215 41.55 48.65 -80.55
N LEU A 216 42.34 49.24 -79.65
CA LEU A 216 43.65 49.82 -79.98
C LEU A 216 44.67 48.71 -80.34
N ASN A 217 45.52 48.98 -81.33
CA ASN A 217 46.52 48.05 -81.90
C ASN A 217 45.96 46.82 -82.65
N LYS A 218 44.76 46.92 -83.23
CA LYS A 218 44.22 45.87 -84.09
C LYS A 218 44.91 45.84 -85.47
N PRO A 219 45.18 44.65 -86.05
CA PRO A 219 45.69 44.52 -87.40
C PRO A 219 44.70 45.13 -88.42
N SER A 220 45.21 45.84 -89.44
CA SER A 220 44.37 46.51 -90.45
C SER A 220 43.62 45.55 -91.39
N ALA A 221 44.03 44.28 -91.45
CA ALA A 221 43.30 43.20 -92.09
C ALA A 221 43.61 41.86 -91.39
N PHE A 222 42.57 41.18 -90.91
CA PHE A 222 42.66 39.76 -90.57
C PHE A 222 42.22 39.00 -91.82
N ASN A 223 43.12 38.30 -92.50
CA ASN A 223 42.77 37.48 -93.66
C ASN A 223 42.79 36.00 -93.23
N PRO A 224 41.66 35.43 -92.75
CA PRO A 224 41.63 34.05 -92.32
C PRO A 224 41.66 33.14 -93.55
N ILE A 225 42.86 32.75 -93.98
CA ILE A 225 43.04 31.61 -94.86
C ILE A 225 43.05 30.35 -94.00
N GLY A 226 42.33 29.33 -94.44
CA GLY A 226 42.37 28.01 -93.82
C GLY A 226 43.81 27.51 -93.78
N HIS A 227 44.33 27.31 -92.58
CA HIS A 227 45.64 26.71 -92.34
C HIS A 227 45.46 25.42 -91.54
N LYS A 228 46.48 24.56 -91.57
CA LYS A 228 46.53 23.34 -90.77
C LYS A 228 47.51 23.53 -89.63
N HIS A 229 47.15 23.03 -88.46
CA HIS A 229 48.05 22.86 -87.34
C HIS A 229 48.68 21.47 -87.38
N SER A 230 49.91 21.38 -86.89
CA SER A 230 50.55 20.10 -86.61
C SER A 230 50.07 19.58 -85.25
N GLY A 231 50.06 18.26 -85.03
CA GLY A 231 49.57 17.69 -83.77
C GLY A 231 50.32 18.15 -82.51
N SER A 232 51.52 18.71 -82.66
CA SER A 232 52.32 19.31 -81.58
C SER A 232 51.78 20.66 -81.08
N ASP A 233 50.84 21.28 -81.80
CA ASP A 233 50.27 22.59 -81.45
C ASP A 233 49.10 22.51 -80.45
N ILE A 234 48.71 21.29 -80.03
CA ILE A 234 47.65 21.04 -79.03
C ILE A 234 48.30 20.64 -77.70
N THR A 235 48.29 21.55 -76.72
CA THR A 235 48.89 21.34 -75.38
C THR A 235 47.86 20.97 -74.31
N SER A 236 46.57 20.85 -74.65
CA SER A 236 45.57 20.25 -73.78
C SER A 236 45.48 18.75 -74.07
N THR A 237 45.95 17.96 -73.12
CA THR A 237 45.72 16.51 -73.08
C THR A 237 44.21 16.25 -72.95
N VAL A 238 43.52 16.11 -74.09
CA VAL A 238 42.21 15.45 -74.13
C VAL A 238 42.45 13.95 -74.00
N SER A 239 42.51 13.48 -72.75
CA SER A 239 42.37 12.07 -72.42
C SER A 239 40.93 11.63 -72.71
N ASN A 240 40.71 11.06 -73.89
CA ASN A 240 39.67 10.09 -74.24
C ASN A 240 38.28 10.26 -73.60
N ALA A 241 37.52 11.25 -74.03
CA ALA A 241 36.06 11.24 -73.88
C ALA A 241 35.40 11.17 -75.25
N ASP A 242 35.51 10.01 -75.93
CA ASP A 242 34.47 9.60 -76.89
C ASP A 242 34.51 8.11 -77.31
N LYS A 243 34.57 7.18 -76.35
CA LYS A 243 34.04 5.82 -76.54
C LYS A 243 33.39 5.32 -75.25
N VAL A 244 32.10 5.05 -75.40
CA VAL A 244 31.14 4.57 -74.41
C VAL A 244 31.45 3.12 -74.03
N ASP A 245 31.70 2.82 -72.75
CA ASP A 245 31.59 1.47 -72.19
C ASP A 245 31.07 1.42 -70.72
N GLY A 246 30.03 0.60 -70.53
CA GLY A 246 29.81 -0.17 -69.31
C GLY A 246 29.17 0.49 -68.08
N LYS A 247 29.56 1.69 -67.67
CA LYS A 247 29.37 2.09 -66.25
C LYS A 247 27.98 2.61 -65.83
N HIS A 248 26.90 2.39 -66.59
CA HIS A 248 25.56 2.82 -66.15
C HIS A 248 24.36 1.89 -66.43
N ALA A 249 24.56 0.64 -66.87
CA ALA A 249 23.55 -0.40 -66.63
C ALA A 249 24.12 -1.75 -67.05
N SER A 250 24.16 -2.71 -66.12
CA SER A 250 24.31 -4.15 -66.41
C SER A 250 25.66 -4.66 -66.92
N GLU A 251 26.74 -4.44 -66.16
CA GLU A 251 27.81 -5.45 -66.02
C GLU A 251 27.39 -6.38 -64.85
N LEU A 252 26.67 -7.48 -65.08
CA LEU A 252 27.23 -8.81 -65.40
C LEU A 252 28.26 -9.26 -64.34
N GLY A 253 27.94 -10.00 -63.28
CA GLY A 253 26.74 -10.79 -63.01
C GLY A 253 26.83 -11.46 -61.64
N PHE A 254 26.76 -10.69 -60.56
CA PHE A 254 26.37 -11.25 -59.28
C PHE A 254 24.84 -11.39 -59.31
N LYS A 255 24.34 -12.63 -59.36
CA LYS A 255 22.90 -12.89 -59.27
C LYS A 255 22.42 -12.47 -57.88
N PHE A 256 21.97 -11.22 -57.75
CA PHE A 256 21.31 -10.75 -56.54
C PHE A 256 19.91 -11.38 -56.50
N ASN A 257 19.75 -12.46 -55.74
CA ASN A 257 18.41 -12.97 -55.44
C ASN A 257 17.99 -12.43 -54.08
N ALA A 258 17.12 -11.44 -54.11
CA ALA A 258 16.57 -10.82 -52.91
C ALA A 258 15.09 -11.20 -52.78
N GLY A 259 14.67 -11.55 -51.57
CA GLY A 259 13.29 -11.91 -51.30
C GLY A 259 12.85 -11.50 -49.90
N ARG A 260 11.53 -11.40 -49.73
CA ARG A 260 10.89 -11.21 -48.44
C ARG A 260 9.68 -12.10 -48.37
N THR A 261 9.49 -12.78 -47.25
CA THR A 261 8.25 -13.47 -46.95
C THR A 261 7.91 -13.35 -45.48
N ALA A 262 6.64 -13.58 -45.13
CA ALA A 262 6.20 -13.69 -43.76
C ALA A 262 5.21 -14.86 -43.64
N PHE A 263 5.26 -15.56 -42.52
CA PHE A 263 4.39 -16.70 -42.24
C PHE A 263 4.04 -16.75 -40.76
N ASN A 264 2.94 -17.45 -40.46
CA ASN A 264 2.48 -17.70 -39.10
C ASN A 264 2.60 -19.19 -38.83
N GLU A 265 3.26 -19.56 -37.74
CA GLU A 265 3.37 -20.95 -37.32
C GLU A 265 2.71 -21.15 -35.96
N THR A 266 1.76 -22.08 -35.91
CA THR A 266 1.12 -22.52 -34.66
C THR A 266 1.73 -23.84 -34.23
N ILE A 267 2.30 -23.86 -33.03
CA ILE A 267 2.95 -25.04 -32.46
C ILE A 267 2.20 -25.43 -31.19
N SER A 268 1.78 -26.70 -31.10
CA SER A 268 1.04 -27.22 -29.94
C SER A 268 1.99 -27.77 -28.87
N GLY A 269 1.82 -27.33 -27.62
CA GLY A 269 2.60 -27.82 -26.47
C GLY A 269 4.11 -27.70 -26.66
N ASN A 270 4.87 -28.47 -25.88
CA ASN A 270 6.33 -28.48 -25.99
C ASN A 270 6.75 -29.24 -27.26
N ASN A 271 7.05 -28.51 -28.33
CA ASN A 271 7.38 -29.08 -29.64
C ASN A 271 8.21 -28.11 -30.50
N ARG A 272 8.82 -28.64 -31.56
CA ARG A 272 9.77 -27.95 -32.42
C ARG A 272 9.42 -28.16 -33.90
N VAL A 273 9.46 -27.08 -34.68
CA VAL A 273 9.15 -27.10 -36.13
C VAL A 273 10.23 -26.37 -36.90
N VAL A 274 10.58 -26.86 -38.09
CA VAL A 274 11.50 -26.19 -39.02
C VAL A 274 10.74 -25.72 -40.25
N LYS A 275 10.89 -24.44 -40.62
CA LYS A 275 10.38 -23.89 -41.88
C LYS A 275 11.49 -23.60 -42.86
N GLN A 276 11.32 -24.08 -44.08
CA GLN A 276 12.26 -23.91 -45.17
C GLN A 276 11.76 -22.84 -46.13
N ILE A 277 12.65 -21.94 -46.52
CA ILE A 277 12.38 -20.85 -47.45
C ILE A 277 13.41 -20.92 -48.56
N TYR A 278 12.97 -21.17 -49.79
CA TYR A 278 13.86 -21.27 -50.93
C TYR A 278 14.45 -19.90 -51.28
N ILE A 279 15.77 -19.82 -51.33
CA ILE A 279 16.53 -18.59 -51.58
C ILE A 279 17.33 -18.63 -52.90
N GLY A 280 17.14 -19.68 -53.69
CA GLY A 280 17.89 -19.90 -54.94
C GLY A 280 19.17 -20.69 -54.72
N SER A 281 19.97 -20.86 -55.77
CA SER A 281 21.19 -21.69 -55.77
C SER A 281 22.40 -20.89 -56.23
N GLY A 282 23.61 -21.27 -55.78
CA GLY A 282 24.88 -20.76 -56.32
C GLY A 282 25.30 -19.39 -55.79
N TYR A 283 24.86 -19.03 -54.59
CA TYR A 283 25.30 -17.84 -53.87
C TYR A 283 26.51 -18.14 -52.98
N LYS A 284 27.38 -17.15 -52.79
CA LYS A 284 28.60 -17.22 -51.95
C LYS A 284 28.56 -16.28 -50.77
N ALA A 285 27.62 -15.36 -50.71
CA ALA A 285 27.50 -14.38 -49.65
C ALA A 285 26.06 -13.87 -49.57
N GLY A 286 25.73 -13.12 -48.53
CA GLY A 286 24.44 -12.45 -48.48
C GLY A 286 24.17 -11.77 -47.15
N ARG A 287 22.95 -11.25 -47.03
CA ARG A 287 22.39 -10.63 -45.83
C ARG A 287 21.08 -11.30 -45.50
N ILE A 288 20.87 -11.60 -44.21
CA ILE A 288 19.59 -12.06 -43.70
C ILE A 288 19.07 -11.04 -42.69
N ILE A 289 17.80 -10.68 -42.85
CA ILE A 289 17.06 -9.84 -41.92
C ILE A 289 15.87 -10.64 -41.38
N LEU A 290 15.92 -11.00 -40.10
CA LEU A 290 14.85 -11.70 -39.41
C LEU A 290 14.03 -10.72 -38.57
N LEU A 291 12.72 -10.83 -38.72
CA LEU A 291 11.71 -10.11 -37.96
C LEU A 291 10.80 -11.15 -37.34
N SER A 292 10.47 -11.05 -36.07
CA SER A 292 9.35 -11.83 -35.56
C SER A 292 8.59 -11.10 -34.46
N GLY A 293 7.35 -11.53 -34.28
CA GLY A 293 6.48 -11.09 -33.20
C GLY A 293 5.48 -12.19 -32.84
N SER A 294 5.29 -12.43 -31.55
CA SER A 294 4.28 -13.35 -31.04
C SER A 294 3.00 -12.59 -30.66
N ASN A 295 1.83 -13.10 -31.05
CA ASN A 295 0.54 -12.55 -30.65
C ASN A 295 -0.04 -13.22 -29.38
N SER A 296 0.70 -14.15 -28.79
CA SER A 296 0.24 -14.98 -27.67
C SER A 296 0.46 -14.26 -26.33
N LYS A 297 -0.62 -13.96 -25.59
CA LYS A 297 -0.56 -13.36 -24.24
C LYS A 297 0.19 -14.31 -23.29
N GLY A 298 1.36 -13.90 -22.79
CA GLY A 298 2.16 -14.68 -21.83
C GLY A 298 3.36 -15.43 -22.43
N ALA A 299 3.55 -15.42 -23.75
CA ALA A 299 4.73 -15.96 -24.40
C ALA A 299 5.79 -14.86 -24.60
N CYS A 300 7.02 -15.08 -24.12
CA CYS A 300 8.15 -14.19 -24.39
C CYS A 300 8.51 -14.28 -25.87
N GLY A 301 8.03 -13.33 -26.68
CA GLY A 301 8.29 -13.26 -28.11
C GLY A 301 9.76 -12.99 -28.40
N PHE A 302 10.42 -14.03 -28.92
CA PHE A 302 11.72 -14.04 -29.57
C PHE A 302 12.95 -14.30 -28.69
N SER A 303 13.50 -15.51 -28.83
CA SER A 303 14.79 -15.95 -28.29
C SER A 303 15.56 -16.67 -29.40
N ALA A 304 16.19 -15.93 -30.32
CA ALA A 304 17.15 -16.53 -31.24
C ALA A 304 18.37 -16.99 -30.46
N ALA A 305 18.39 -18.27 -30.09
CA ALA A 305 19.47 -18.87 -29.34
C ALA A 305 20.75 -18.88 -30.18
N SER A 306 20.65 -19.06 -31.50
CA SER A 306 21.77 -18.85 -32.42
C SER A 306 21.28 -18.59 -33.84
N ILE A 307 22.03 -17.85 -34.65
CA ILE A 307 21.97 -17.92 -36.11
C ILE A 307 23.23 -18.67 -36.52
N THR A 308 23.07 -19.87 -37.05
CA THR A 308 24.17 -20.79 -37.38
C THR A 308 24.23 -20.92 -38.89
N PHE A 309 25.35 -20.62 -39.54
CA PHE A 309 25.48 -20.84 -40.99
C PHE A 309 26.18 -22.17 -41.24
N THR A 310 25.47 -23.17 -41.78
CA THR A 310 26.02 -24.52 -42.06
C THR A 310 25.89 -24.89 -43.53
N THR A 311 26.99 -24.92 -44.28
CA THR A 311 26.90 -25.43 -45.65
C THR A 311 26.81 -26.95 -45.68
N ASN A 312 26.28 -27.51 -46.77
CA ASN A 312 26.12 -28.96 -46.97
C ASN A 312 27.47 -29.71 -47.06
N LYS A 313 28.58 -28.98 -47.03
CA LYS A 313 29.91 -29.51 -46.75
C LYS A 313 30.20 -29.25 -45.28
N LEU A 314 30.29 -30.35 -44.53
CA LEU A 314 30.91 -30.41 -43.21
C LEU A 314 32.19 -29.55 -43.22
N ASP A 315 32.36 -28.74 -42.18
CA ASP A 315 33.60 -28.03 -41.78
C ASP A 315 33.68 -26.51 -41.99
N ALA A 316 32.55 -25.80 -42.06
CA ALA A 316 32.53 -24.37 -41.71
C ALA A 316 31.24 -24.01 -40.97
N ILE A 317 31.35 -23.70 -39.67
CA ILE A 317 30.23 -23.28 -38.82
C ILE A 317 30.57 -21.92 -38.23
N ALA A 318 29.87 -20.87 -38.67
CA ALA A 318 29.89 -19.58 -38.00
C ALA A 318 28.73 -19.53 -37.00
N TYR A 319 29.05 -19.37 -35.71
CA TYR A 319 28.08 -19.32 -34.61
C TYR A 319 27.78 -17.87 -34.22
N GLY A 320 26.52 -17.46 -34.36
CA GLY A 320 26.00 -16.17 -33.93
C GLY A 320 25.01 -16.29 -32.76
N THR A 321 25.44 -16.33 -31.50
CA THR A 321 24.55 -16.40 -30.30
C THR A 321 24.26 -14.99 -29.75
N MET A 322 23.01 -14.53 -29.76
CA MET A 322 22.62 -13.29 -29.05
C MET A 322 21.41 -13.53 -28.16
N GLY A 323 21.66 -13.77 -26.87
CA GLY A 323 20.61 -13.78 -25.84
C GLY A 323 20.16 -12.36 -25.49
N ILE A 324 18.91 -12.21 -25.02
CA ILE A 324 18.56 -11.48 -23.79
C ILE A 324 17.03 -11.49 -23.53
N SER A 325 16.79 -11.44 -22.22
CA SER A 325 15.65 -11.55 -21.31
C SER A 325 14.37 -10.71 -21.49
N LYS A 326 13.32 -11.26 -20.86
CA LYS A 326 11.99 -10.76 -20.38
C LYS A 326 11.38 -9.54 -21.08
N CYS A 327 10.13 -9.67 -21.56
CA CYS A 327 9.17 -8.55 -21.57
C CYS A 327 7.68 -8.99 -21.67
N TRP A 328 6.82 -8.23 -21.00
CA TRP A 328 5.38 -8.11 -21.21
C TRP A 328 5.10 -7.11 -22.34
N GLY A 329 4.59 -7.57 -23.49
CA GLY A 329 4.15 -6.70 -24.60
C GLY A 329 4.44 -7.25 -26.00
N ILE A 330 3.76 -6.74 -27.02
CA ILE A 330 4.01 -7.07 -28.44
C ILE A 330 5.35 -6.44 -28.83
N MET A 331 6.38 -7.27 -28.93
CA MET A 331 7.71 -6.84 -29.35
C MET A 331 7.94 -7.29 -30.78
N THR A 332 8.24 -6.34 -31.67
CA THR A 332 8.78 -6.63 -33.01
C THR A 332 10.28 -6.39 -32.93
N LYS A 333 11.08 -7.46 -32.99
CA LYS A 333 12.55 -7.33 -33.00
C LYS A 333 13.10 -7.64 -34.39
N LYS A 334 14.13 -6.90 -34.79
CA LYS A 334 14.83 -7.00 -36.08
C LYS A 334 16.27 -7.45 -35.84
N TYR A 335 16.71 -8.45 -36.58
CA TYR A 335 18.08 -8.95 -36.57
C TYR A 335 18.59 -8.88 -38.00
N GLU A 336 19.79 -8.34 -38.17
CA GLU A 336 20.45 -8.24 -39.48
C GLU A 336 21.85 -8.81 -39.36
N THR A 337 22.22 -9.68 -40.28
CA THR A 337 23.55 -10.27 -40.32
C THR A 337 23.96 -10.53 -41.76
N ASP A 338 25.22 -10.25 -42.05
CA ASP A 338 25.88 -10.57 -43.31
C ASP A 338 26.62 -11.89 -43.18
N PHE A 339 26.61 -12.71 -44.22
CA PHE A 339 27.26 -14.00 -44.26
C PHE A 339 28.10 -14.16 -45.54
N LEU A 340 29.15 -14.96 -45.43
CA LEU A 340 30.06 -15.36 -46.50
C LEU A 340 30.22 -16.88 -46.44
N LEU A 341 29.86 -17.57 -47.52
CA LEU A 341 30.02 -19.00 -47.72
C LEU A 341 31.37 -19.25 -48.40
N GLY A 342 32.34 -19.80 -47.65
CA GLY A 342 33.53 -20.40 -48.25
C GLY A 342 34.85 -19.61 -48.18
N LYS A 343 35.31 -19.27 -46.98
CA LYS A 343 36.74 -19.35 -46.69
C LYS A 343 36.93 -20.09 -45.37
N GLU A 344 37.74 -21.15 -45.38
CA GLU A 344 38.19 -21.93 -44.21
C GLU A 344 39.07 -21.12 -43.23
N GLU A 345 39.05 -19.79 -43.32
CA GLU A 345 39.79 -18.91 -42.44
C GLU A 345 38.82 -18.34 -41.40
N ASN A 346 38.86 -18.99 -40.24
CA ASN A 346 38.13 -18.70 -39.01
C ASN A 346 37.85 -17.21 -38.78
N TYR A 347 36.68 -16.73 -39.23
CA TYR A 347 35.98 -15.71 -38.48
C TYR A 347 35.19 -16.42 -37.39
N ASN A 348 35.87 -16.69 -36.27
CA ASN A 348 35.18 -16.89 -35.02
C ASN A 348 34.47 -15.57 -34.73
N ILE A 349 33.18 -15.48 -35.03
CA ILE A 349 32.32 -14.57 -34.26
C ILE A 349 32.26 -15.22 -32.87
N GLU A 350 33.29 -14.98 -32.08
CA GLU A 350 33.41 -15.44 -30.71
C GLU A 350 32.38 -14.66 -29.90
N LEU A 351 31.17 -15.19 -29.85
CA LEU A 351 30.14 -14.68 -28.96
C LEU A 351 30.29 -15.42 -27.65
N ASP A 352 30.71 -14.65 -26.65
CA ASP A 352 30.82 -15.01 -25.25
C ASP A 352 29.66 -15.94 -24.84
N MET A 353 29.98 -17.23 -24.74
CA MET A 353 29.09 -18.29 -24.31
C MET A 353 28.96 -18.27 -22.78
N SER A 354 28.41 -17.18 -22.27
CA SER A 354 28.20 -17.00 -20.83
C SER A 354 26.74 -16.66 -20.58
N TYR A 355 25.86 -17.63 -20.82
CA TYR A 355 24.65 -17.96 -20.03
C TYR A 355 23.68 -18.79 -20.89
N TRP A 356 23.63 -20.09 -20.60
CA TRP A 356 22.54 -20.94 -21.05
C TRP A 356 21.29 -20.59 -20.25
N ALA A 357 20.41 -19.80 -20.83
CA ALA A 357 19.03 -19.72 -20.37
C ALA A 357 18.12 -19.50 -21.58
N LEU A 358 17.82 -20.59 -22.30
CA LEU A 358 16.48 -20.68 -22.88
C LEU A 358 15.53 -20.58 -21.69
N TYR A 359 14.66 -19.58 -21.68
CA TYR A 359 13.67 -19.46 -20.61
C TYR A 359 12.70 -20.61 -20.76
N ASP A 360 12.59 -21.46 -19.73
CA ASP A 360 11.47 -22.38 -19.58
C ASP A 360 10.17 -21.60 -19.84
N ASN A 361 9.28 -22.16 -20.66
CA ASN A 361 8.01 -21.55 -21.05
C ASN A 361 8.14 -20.35 -22.03
N SER A 362 8.76 -20.55 -23.19
CA SER A 362 8.87 -19.55 -24.27
C SER A 362 8.49 -20.09 -25.67
N LEU A 363 8.13 -19.19 -26.60
CA LEU A 363 7.87 -19.49 -28.02
C LEU A 363 8.66 -18.54 -28.90
N GLY A 364 9.56 -19.06 -29.73
CA GLY A 364 10.41 -18.23 -30.58
C GLY A 364 11.21 -19.00 -31.62
N VAL A 365 11.83 -18.25 -32.54
CA VAL A 365 12.84 -18.79 -33.45
C VAL A 365 14.06 -19.15 -32.62
N ARG A 366 14.44 -20.42 -32.59
CA ARG A 366 15.59 -20.95 -31.82
C ARG A 366 16.86 -20.93 -32.63
N ASN A 367 16.79 -21.36 -33.89
CA ASN A 367 17.94 -21.39 -34.79
C ASN A 367 17.54 -20.97 -36.21
N VAL A 368 18.45 -20.30 -36.91
CA VAL A 368 18.32 -20.06 -38.35
C VAL A 368 19.61 -20.48 -39.02
N TRP A 369 19.49 -21.35 -40.03
CA TRP A 369 20.61 -21.77 -40.85
C TRP A 369 20.26 -21.79 -42.32
N ILE A 370 21.29 -21.72 -43.14
CA ILE A 370 21.16 -21.95 -44.57
C ILE A 370 21.58 -23.39 -44.83
N GLU A 371 20.80 -24.15 -45.60
CA GLU A 371 21.21 -25.47 -46.09
C GLU A 371 20.83 -25.58 -47.58
N GLY A 372 21.82 -25.80 -48.43
CA GLY A 372 21.68 -25.89 -49.87
C GLY A 372 21.09 -24.61 -50.44
N ASN A 373 19.83 -24.68 -50.88
CA ASN A 373 19.11 -23.58 -51.51
C ASN A 373 18.04 -22.97 -50.60
N TYR A 374 18.05 -23.31 -49.31
CA TYR A 374 17.00 -22.93 -48.37
C TYR A 374 17.57 -22.23 -47.13
N ILE A 375 16.84 -21.23 -46.64
CA ILE A 375 16.94 -20.80 -45.25
C ILE A 375 15.99 -21.66 -44.43
N ASN A 376 16.52 -22.33 -43.42
CA ASN A 376 15.79 -23.10 -42.43
C ASN A 376 15.65 -22.28 -41.15
N ILE A 377 14.42 -22.18 -40.66
CA ILE A 377 14.08 -21.46 -39.43
C ILE A 377 13.49 -22.48 -38.47
N GLU A 378 14.26 -22.86 -37.44
CA GLU A 378 13.79 -23.68 -36.33
C GLU A 378 13.05 -22.79 -35.33
N ILE A 379 11.80 -23.15 -35.08
CA ILE A 379 10.94 -22.53 -34.09
C ILE A 379 10.72 -23.55 -32.97
N LEU A 380 10.98 -23.12 -31.74
CA LEU A 380 10.76 -23.92 -30.54
C LEU A 380 9.63 -23.31 -29.72
N ASN A 381 8.70 -24.16 -29.28
CA ASN A 381 7.77 -23.88 -28.21
C ASN A 381 8.16 -24.73 -27.00
N ASP A 382 8.65 -24.09 -25.94
CA ASP A 382 8.93 -24.72 -24.64
C ASP A 382 7.79 -24.51 -23.64
N MET A 383 6.68 -23.90 -24.06
CA MET A 383 5.49 -23.75 -23.23
C MET A 383 4.69 -25.06 -23.17
N SER A 384 4.02 -25.29 -22.05
CA SER A 384 3.05 -26.39 -21.93
C SER A 384 1.79 -26.16 -22.78
N SER A 385 1.49 -24.90 -23.11
CA SER A 385 0.40 -24.49 -24.01
C SER A 385 0.89 -24.30 -25.45
N GLY A 386 -0.02 -24.44 -26.41
CA GLY A 386 0.27 -24.06 -27.80
C GLY A 386 0.32 -22.54 -27.99
N GLY A 387 0.98 -22.09 -29.06
CA GLY A 387 1.04 -20.67 -29.42
C GLY A 387 1.33 -20.43 -30.89
N THR A 388 1.02 -19.22 -31.37
CA THR A 388 1.28 -18.80 -32.75
C THR A 388 2.36 -17.74 -32.79
N LEU A 389 3.37 -17.96 -33.64
CA LEU A 389 4.47 -17.03 -33.90
C LEU A 389 4.35 -16.48 -35.33
N ASN A 390 4.42 -15.17 -35.49
CA ASN A 390 4.52 -14.53 -36.82
C ASN A 390 6.00 -14.25 -37.09
N VAL A 391 6.52 -14.79 -38.18
CA VAL A 391 7.92 -14.62 -38.59
C VAL A 391 7.95 -13.96 -39.95
N GLY A 392 8.62 -12.82 -40.04
CA GLY A 392 9.01 -12.16 -41.28
C GLY A 392 10.49 -12.36 -41.55
N ILE A 393 10.85 -12.64 -42.78
CA ILE A 393 12.25 -12.72 -43.19
C ILE A 393 12.45 -11.93 -44.48
N LYS A 394 13.59 -11.26 -44.57
CA LYS A 394 14.15 -10.76 -45.82
C LYS A 394 15.52 -11.36 -46.00
N TRP A 395 15.87 -11.65 -47.24
CA TRP A 395 17.20 -12.11 -47.58
C TRP A 395 17.66 -11.42 -48.85
N GLU A 396 18.96 -11.27 -48.96
CA GLU A 396 19.66 -10.89 -50.16
C GLU A 396 20.83 -11.84 -50.30
N VAL A 397 20.91 -12.61 -51.38
CA VAL A 397 22.05 -13.49 -51.63
C VAL A 397 22.80 -13.05 -52.86
N TRP A 398 24.13 -13.15 -52.78
CA TRP A 398 25.10 -12.64 -53.75
C TRP A 398 25.92 -13.82 -54.30
N GLY A 399 26.12 -13.84 -55.63
CA GLY A 399 26.80 -14.91 -56.37
C GLY A 399 28.28 -15.09 -56.10
#